data_AF-A0A511QFU0-F1
#
_entry.id   AF-A0A511QFU0-F1
#
_cell.length_a   1.000
_cell.length_b   1.000
_cell.length_c   1.000
_cell.angle_alpha   90.00
_cell.angle_beta   90.00
_cell.angle_gamma   90.00
#
_symmetry.space_group_name_H-M   'P 1'
#
loop_
_entity.id
_entity.type
_entity.pdbx_description
1 polymer ?
#
loop_
_entity_poly.entity_id
_entity_poly.type
_entity_poly.pdbx_seq_one_letter_code
_entity_poly.pdbx_strand_id
1 'polypeptide(L)'
;MKIVQYLVQDLLESNYDSRMTENVAQDFYSYVYSHTNFLEKFDPTSAKKELNYLLAVEDESGNILGFRYFYWEKPMSRIHFFAVVMDQSIRRQGYAVKTLLEGVAIGNKLGINRFYFTINSESSPERDGLVAGYKRVCTELFSKGNQFEVMYLDKGFVLK
;
A
#
# COMPACT_ATOMS: atom_id res chain seq x y z
N MET A 1 17.60 -7.35 2.16
CA MET A 1 16.30 -6.66 2.29
C MET A 1 15.16 -7.68 2.28
N LYS A 2 14.14 -7.48 3.11
CA LYS A 2 12.95 -8.34 3.25
C LYS A 2 11.67 -7.50 3.32
N ILE A 3 10.52 -8.10 3.02
CA ILE A 3 9.21 -7.47 3.26
C ILE A 3 8.65 -8.06 4.56
N VAL A 4 8.21 -7.19 5.46
CA VAL A 4 7.65 -7.56 6.77
C VAL A 4 6.26 -6.96 6.91
N GLN A 5 5.30 -7.79 7.33
CA GLN A 5 3.93 -7.37 7.57
C GLN A 5 3.76 -6.90 9.02
N TYR A 6 3.11 -5.75 9.18
CA TYR A 6 2.68 -5.17 10.43
C TYR A 6 1.18 -4.90 10.42
N LEU A 7 0.54 -4.92 11.59
CA LEU A 7 -0.67 -4.13 11.79
C LEU A 7 -0.25 -2.68 11.98
N VAL A 8 -0.96 -1.75 11.34
CA VAL A 8 -0.59 -0.32 11.38
C VAL A 8 -0.54 0.19 12.81
N GLN A 9 -1.51 -0.18 13.63
CA GLN A 9 -1.61 0.26 15.00
C GLN A 9 -0.43 -0.21 15.86
N ASP A 10 0.09 -1.43 15.64
CA ASP A 10 1.27 -1.92 16.37
C ASP A 10 2.50 -1.08 16.07
N LEU A 11 2.62 -0.61 14.82
CA LEU A 11 3.73 0.24 14.41
C LEU A 11 3.56 1.67 14.97
N LEU A 12 2.35 2.23 14.94
CA LEU A 12 2.03 3.55 15.50
C LEU A 12 2.25 3.63 17.02
N GLU A 13 2.04 2.52 17.74
CA GLU A 13 2.28 2.41 19.18
C GLU A 13 3.76 2.15 19.52
N SER A 14 4.60 1.92 18.51
CA SER A 14 6.04 1.65 18.66
C SER A 14 6.89 2.91 18.39
N ASN A 15 8.19 2.83 18.68
CA ASN A 15 9.16 3.85 18.27
C ASN A 15 9.56 3.71 16.79
N TYR A 16 8.58 3.79 15.89
CA TYR A 16 8.77 3.50 14.46
C TYR A 16 9.71 4.49 13.77
N ASP A 17 9.72 5.75 14.20
CA ASP A 17 10.57 6.82 13.65
C ASP A 17 12.06 6.45 13.73
N SER A 18 12.48 5.81 14.83
CA SER A 18 13.87 5.38 15.02
C SER A 18 14.34 4.32 14.03
N ARG A 19 13.40 3.69 13.31
CA ARG A 19 13.65 2.63 12.33
C ARG A 19 13.48 3.13 10.90
N MET A 20 13.03 4.35 10.65
CA MET A 20 12.76 4.86 9.30
C MET A 20 13.79 5.90 8.87
N THR A 21 14.03 6.03 7.56
CA THR A 21 14.70 7.24 7.06
C THR A 21 13.78 8.45 7.26
N GLU A 22 14.34 9.65 7.43
CA GLU A 22 13.57 10.87 7.73
C GLU A 22 12.41 11.09 6.75
N ASN A 23 12.67 10.92 5.44
CA ASN A 23 11.65 11.04 4.41
C ASN A 23 10.52 10.00 4.57
N VAL A 24 10.88 8.75 4.87
CA VAL A 24 9.90 7.66 5.04
C VAL A 24 9.07 7.88 6.30
N ALA A 25 9.68 8.37 7.39
CA ALA A 25 8.98 8.71 8.63
C ALA A 25 7.98 9.85 8.42
N GLN A 26 8.39 10.92 7.71
CA GLN A 26 7.52 12.06 7.39
C GLN A 26 6.31 11.63 6.56
N ASP A 27 6.54 10.81 5.52
CA ASP A 27 5.46 10.29 4.68
C ASP A 27 4.55 9.31 5.44
N PHE A 28 5.12 8.51 6.35
CA PHE A 28 4.35 7.61 7.20
C PHE A 28 3.40 8.40 8.11
N TYR A 29 3.89 9.46 8.77
CA TYR A 29 3.03 10.34 9.55
C TYR A 29 1.95 11.01 8.69
N SER A 30 2.35 11.54 7.53
CA SER A 30 1.44 12.27 6.64
C SER A 30 0.33 11.39 6.06
N TYR A 31 0.65 10.17 5.63
CA TYR A 31 -0.31 9.29 4.98
C TYR A 31 -0.98 8.31 5.93
N VAL A 32 -0.23 7.66 6.82
CA VAL A 32 -0.75 6.55 7.62
C VAL A 32 -1.44 7.09 8.87
N TYR A 33 -0.73 7.84 9.70
CA TYR A 33 -1.30 8.38 10.95
C TYR A 33 -2.50 9.30 10.68
N SER A 34 -2.41 10.17 9.68
CA SER A 34 -3.52 11.06 9.31
C SER A 34 -4.74 10.28 8.78
N HIS A 35 -4.52 9.22 8.00
CA HIS A 35 -5.62 8.43 7.44
C HIS A 35 -6.28 7.53 8.47
N THR A 36 -5.54 6.92 9.40
CA THR A 36 -6.15 6.13 10.49
C THR A 36 -7.05 7.01 11.36
N ASN A 37 -6.60 8.21 11.71
CA ASN A 37 -7.43 9.20 12.43
C ASN A 37 -8.68 9.63 11.63
N PHE A 38 -8.58 9.69 10.31
CA PHE A 38 -9.74 9.94 9.44
C PHE A 38 -10.71 8.75 9.47
N LEU A 39 -10.24 7.52 9.31
CA LEU A 39 -11.08 6.33 9.35
C LEU A 39 -11.83 6.21 10.67
N GLU A 40 -11.17 6.45 11.82
CA GLU A 40 -11.82 6.40 13.13
C GLU A 40 -13.04 7.32 13.24
N LYS A 41 -13.01 8.47 12.54
CA LYS A 41 -14.09 9.46 12.55
C LYS A 41 -15.16 9.18 11.51
N PHE A 42 -14.78 8.74 10.31
CA PHE A 42 -15.66 8.71 9.13
C PHE A 42 -16.04 7.31 8.66
N ASP A 43 -15.21 6.29 8.95
CA ASP A 43 -15.49 4.87 8.70
C ASP A 43 -14.92 4.00 9.84
N PRO A 44 -15.52 4.06 11.05
CA PRO A 44 -15.01 3.34 12.21
C PRO A 44 -15.05 1.82 12.05
N THR A 45 -15.82 1.31 11.08
CA THR A 45 -15.85 -0.13 10.79
C THR A 45 -14.56 -0.58 10.11
N SER A 46 -14.06 0.22 9.15
CA SER A 46 -12.77 -0.03 8.49
C SER A 46 -11.56 0.42 9.34
N ALA A 47 -11.77 1.26 10.36
CA ALA A 47 -10.73 1.70 11.29
C ALA A 47 -10.24 0.62 12.27
N LYS A 48 -10.94 -0.51 12.37
CA LYS A 48 -10.55 -1.58 13.29
C LYS A 48 -9.11 -2.05 13.03
N LYS A 49 -8.36 -2.25 14.12
CA LYS A 49 -6.92 -2.55 14.10
C LYS A 49 -6.57 -3.73 13.19
N GLU A 50 -7.36 -4.81 13.25
CA GLU A 50 -7.16 -6.03 12.47
C GLU A 50 -7.38 -5.87 10.96
N LEU A 51 -7.87 -4.70 10.52
CA LEU A 51 -8.18 -4.42 9.12
C LEU A 51 -7.16 -3.51 8.46
N ASN A 52 -6.18 -2.99 9.21
CA ASN A 52 -5.21 -2.00 8.74
C ASN A 52 -3.80 -2.60 8.76
N TYR A 53 -3.23 -2.77 7.56
CA TYR A 53 -1.98 -3.48 7.34
C TYR A 53 -0.91 -2.59 6.73
N LEU A 54 0.33 -2.85 7.11
CA LEU A 54 1.50 -2.25 6.51
C LEU A 54 2.51 -3.32 6.08
N LEU A 55 2.98 -3.25 4.84
CA LEU A 55 4.10 -4.05 4.35
C LEU A 55 5.34 -3.15 4.29
N ALA A 56 6.26 -3.36 5.23
CA ALA A 56 7.51 -2.62 5.36
C ALA A 56 8.62 -3.31 4.56
N VAL A 57 9.43 -2.54 3.84
CA VAL A 57 10.65 -3.02 3.19
C VAL A 57 11.81 -2.74 4.13
N GLU A 58 12.36 -3.79 4.73
CA GLU A 58 13.43 -3.68 5.73
C GLU A 58 14.79 -4.06 5.18
N ASP A 59 15.82 -3.34 5.59
CA ASP A 59 17.21 -3.76 5.44
C ASP A 59 17.60 -4.85 6.44
N GLU A 60 18.88 -5.24 6.43
CA GLU A 60 19.40 -6.31 7.31
C GLU A 60 19.48 -5.89 8.78
N SER A 61 19.55 -4.58 9.03
CA SER A 61 19.56 -3.98 10.38
C SER A 61 18.14 -3.75 10.92
N GLY A 62 17.10 -4.02 10.12
CA GLY A 62 15.71 -3.81 10.50
C GLY A 62 15.22 -2.38 10.31
N ASN A 63 15.97 -1.54 9.60
CA ASN A 63 15.51 -0.21 9.19
C ASN A 63 14.50 -0.34 8.04
N ILE A 64 13.42 0.42 8.13
CA ILE A 64 12.34 0.51 7.16
C ILE A 64 12.71 1.56 6.10
N LEU A 65 12.97 1.08 4.89
CA LEU A 65 13.32 1.90 3.73
C LEU A 65 12.11 2.23 2.84
N GLY A 66 10.92 1.76 3.22
CA GLY A 66 9.71 2.01 2.47
C GLY A 66 8.56 1.17 2.98
N PHE A 67 7.35 1.51 2.59
CA PHE A 67 6.16 0.80 3.01
C PHE A 67 5.05 0.84 1.96
N ARG A 68 4.11 -0.09 2.11
CA ARG A 68 2.76 -0.01 1.53
C ARG A 68 1.75 -0.10 2.65
N TYR A 69 0.89 0.90 2.77
CA TYR A 69 -0.24 0.90 3.68
C TYR A 69 -1.52 0.57 2.91
N PHE A 70 -2.31 -0.35 3.46
CA PHE A 70 -3.60 -0.75 2.93
C PHE A 70 -4.53 -1.21 4.04
N TYR A 71 -5.82 -1.18 3.75
CA TYR A 71 -6.83 -1.57 4.70
C TYR A 71 -8.00 -2.27 4.02
N TRP A 72 -8.77 -3.03 4.80
CA TRP A 72 -10.05 -3.56 4.36
C TRP A 72 -11.13 -2.50 4.51
N GLU A 73 -11.56 -1.95 3.37
CA GLU A 73 -12.73 -1.08 3.29
C GLU A 73 -13.99 -1.94 3.38
N LYS A 74 -14.47 -2.14 4.61
CA LYS A 74 -15.56 -3.06 4.94
C LYS A 74 -16.85 -2.75 4.19
N PRO A 75 -17.33 -1.49 4.09
CA PRO A 75 -18.57 -1.18 3.39
C PRO A 75 -18.56 -1.58 1.91
N MET A 76 -17.39 -1.53 1.26
CA MET A 76 -17.20 -1.85 -0.16
C MET A 76 -16.75 -3.28 -0.41
N SER A 77 -16.42 -4.03 0.66
CA SER A 77 -15.87 -5.38 0.60
C SER A 77 -14.65 -5.49 -0.34
N ARG A 78 -13.69 -4.56 -0.20
CA ARG A 78 -12.47 -4.50 -1.00
C ARG A 78 -11.25 -4.14 -0.15
N ILE A 79 -10.06 -4.50 -0.61
CA ILE A 79 -8.79 -3.98 -0.07
C ILE A 79 -8.46 -2.67 -0.79
N HIS A 80 -8.24 -1.61 -0.03
CA HIS A 80 -7.78 -0.33 -0.55
C HIS A 80 -6.28 -0.17 -0.27
N PHE A 81 -5.45 -0.19 -1.31
CA PHE A 81 -4.04 0.18 -1.22
C PHE A 81 -3.89 1.70 -1.21
N PHE A 82 -3.98 2.28 -0.02
CA PHE A 82 -4.05 3.71 0.20
C PHE A 82 -2.74 4.45 -0.13
N ALA A 83 -1.59 3.92 0.32
CA ALA A 83 -0.31 4.59 0.14
C ALA A 83 0.83 3.62 -0.16
N VAL A 84 1.80 4.08 -0.95
CA VAL A 84 3.07 3.41 -1.20
C VAL A 84 4.19 4.43 -1.20
N VAL A 85 5.20 4.17 -0.38
CA VAL A 85 6.36 5.05 -0.19
C VAL A 85 7.60 4.20 -0.25
N MET A 86 8.61 4.65 -1.00
CA MET A 86 9.88 3.97 -1.15
C MET A 86 10.98 5.01 -1.06
N ASP A 87 11.98 4.76 -0.22
CA ASP A 87 13.20 5.56 -0.14
C ASP A 87 13.90 5.60 -1.49
N GLN A 88 14.55 6.71 -1.80
CA GLN A 88 15.24 6.92 -3.08
C GLN A 88 16.22 5.79 -3.42
N SER A 89 16.90 5.24 -2.40
CA SER A 89 17.84 4.12 -2.54
C SER A 89 17.20 2.83 -3.08
N ILE A 90 15.89 2.64 -2.91
CA ILE A 90 15.19 1.39 -3.26
C ILE A 90 14.09 1.55 -4.33
N ARG A 91 13.75 2.77 -4.73
CA ARG A 91 12.64 3.06 -5.69
C ARG A 91 12.69 2.23 -6.97
N ARG A 92 13.88 2.01 -7.53
CA ARG A 92 14.08 1.30 -8.81
C ARG A 92 14.29 -0.21 -8.67
N GLN A 93 14.16 -0.75 -7.46
CA GLN A 93 14.39 -2.17 -7.18
C GLN A 93 13.10 -3.01 -7.19
N GLY A 94 11.98 -2.42 -7.59
CA GLY A 94 10.69 -3.11 -7.79
C GLY A 94 9.92 -3.44 -6.50
N TYR A 95 10.35 -2.94 -5.34
CA TYR A 95 9.68 -3.22 -4.07
C TYR A 95 8.24 -2.70 -4.00
N ALA A 96 7.92 -1.59 -4.66
CA ALA A 96 6.54 -1.11 -4.77
C ALA A 96 5.62 -2.15 -5.44
N VAL A 97 6.11 -2.88 -6.45
CA VAL A 97 5.34 -3.94 -7.11
C VAL A 97 5.28 -5.20 -6.24
N LYS A 98 6.39 -5.56 -5.58
CA LYS A 98 6.43 -6.72 -4.68
C LYS A 98 5.45 -6.58 -3.51
N THR A 99 5.39 -5.40 -2.88
CA THR A 99 4.43 -5.16 -1.79
C THR A 99 2.98 -5.16 -2.29
N LEU A 100 2.72 -4.78 -3.55
CA LEU A 100 1.38 -4.93 -4.14
C LEU A 100 0.99 -6.40 -4.28
N LEU A 101 1.88 -7.25 -4.81
CA LEU A 101 1.65 -8.69 -4.95
C LEU A 101 1.37 -9.36 -3.60
N GLU A 102 2.18 -9.04 -2.58
CA GLU A 102 1.98 -9.56 -1.23
C GLU A 102 0.67 -9.07 -0.60
N GLY A 103 0.33 -7.80 -0.78
CA GLY A 103 -0.93 -7.25 -0.33
C GLY A 103 -2.15 -7.91 -0.97
N VAL A 104 -2.09 -8.21 -2.27
CA VAL A 104 -3.14 -8.99 -2.95
C VAL A 104 -3.22 -10.41 -2.39
N ALA A 105 -2.09 -11.06 -2.14
CA ALA A 105 -2.06 -12.38 -1.53
C ALA A 105 -2.69 -12.39 -0.13
N ILE A 106 -2.47 -11.34 0.67
CA ILE A 106 -3.12 -11.14 1.97
C ILE A 106 -4.63 -11.00 1.80
N GLY A 107 -5.09 -10.12 0.90
CA GLY A 107 -6.52 -9.95 0.60
C GLY A 107 -7.19 -11.28 0.22
N ASN A 108 -6.57 -12.04 -0.68
CA ASN A 108 -7.08 -13.33 -1.11
C ASN A 108 -7.15 -14.36 0.03
N LYS A 109 -6.17 -14.39 0.94
CA LYS A 109 -6.21 -15.23 2.15
C LYS A 109 -7.37 -14.86 3.07
N LEU A 110 -7.79 -13.60 3.07
CA LEU A 110 -8.95 -13.09 3.81
C LEU A 110 -10.27 -13.30 3.06
N GLY A 111 -10.26 -13.92 1.87
CA GLY A 111 -11.44 -14.12 1.03
C GLY A 111 -11.87 -12.88 0.24
N ILE A 112 -10.99 -11.87 0.11
CA ILE A 112 -11.26 -10.61 -0.58
C ILE A 112 -10.48 -10.60 -1.90
N ASN A 113 -11.19 -10.56 -3.02
CA ASN A 113 -10.60 -10.53 -4.36
C ASN A 113 -10.81 -9.20 -5.09
N ARG A 114 -11.34 -8.18 -4.41
CA ARG A 114 -11.54 -6.83 -4.94
C ARG A 114 -10.49 -5.89 -4.37
N PHE A 115 -9.80 -5.18 -5.25
CA PHE A 115 -8.69 -4.30 -4.90
C PHE A 115 -8.90 -2.92 -5.51
N TYR A 116 -8.60 -1.88 -4.74
CA TYR A 116 -8.68 -0.50 -5.17
C TYR A 116 -7.39 0.25 -4.87
N PHE A 117 -6.95 1.10 -5.80
CA PHE A 117 -5.86 2.05 -5.55
C PHE A 117 -5.87 3.21 -6.54
N THR A 118 -5.27 4.31 -6.09
CA THR A 118 -5.18 5.56 -6.86
C THR A 118 -3.72 5.94 -7.10
N ILE A 119 -3.43 6.46 -8.29
CA ILE A 119 -2.14 7.07 -8.62
C ILE A 119 -2.38 8.55 -8.92
N ASN A 120 -2.12 9.40 -7.92
CA ASN A 120 -2.38 10.85 -7.94
C ASN A 120 -1.16 11.72 -8.28
N SER A 121 -0.04 11.11 -8.67
CA SER A 121 1.16 11.85 -9.05
C SER A 121 1.16 12.22 -10.53
N GLU A 122 1.67 13.43 -10.82
CA GLU A 122 1.91 13.91 -12.18
C GLU A 122 2.81 12.95 -12.97
N SER A 123 2.66 12.97 -14.30
CA SER A 123 3.46 12.14 -15.20
C SER A 123 4.96 12.38 -15.01
N SER A 124 5.70 11.32 -14.73
CA SER A 124 7.16 11.31 -14.69
C SER A 124 7.67 9.93 -15.09
N PRO A 125 8.93 9.78 -15.53
CA PRO A 125 9.48 8.48 -15.89
C PRO A 125 9.35 7.42 -14.77
N GLU A 126 9.51 7.84 -13.52
CA GLU A 126 9.37 6.95 -12.35
C GLU A 126 7.92 6.51 -12.15
N ARG A 127 6.98 7.46 -12.25
CA ARG A 127 5.55 7.20 -12.15
C ARG A 127 5.08 6.29 -13.29
N ASP A 128 5.51 6.56 -14.52
CA ASP A 128 5.11 5.77 -15.69
C ASP A 128 5.68 4.34 -15.64
N GLY A 129 6.91 4.18 -15.15
CA GLY A 129 7.49 2.87 -14.84
C GLY A 129 6.66 2.10 -13.80
N LEU A 130 6.24 2.76 -12.73
CA LEU A 130 5.38 2.16 -11.70
C LEU A 130 4.01 1.73 -12.27
N VAL A 131 3.38 2.60 -13.05
CA VAL A 131 2.09 2.36 -13.72
C VAL A 131 2.19 1.14 -14.64
N ALA A 132 3.26 1.05 -15.44
CA ALA A 132 3.49 -0.09 -16.32
C ALA A 132 3.67 -1.40 -15.51
N GLY A 133 4.39 -1.32 -14.38
CA GLY A 133 4.56 -2.43 -13.45
C GLY A 133 3.23 -2.93 -12.86
N TYR A 134 2.40 -2.01 -12.34
CA TYR A 134 1.07 -2.36 -11.81
C TYR A 134 0.15 -2.89 -12.89
N LYS A 135 0.13 -2.28 -14.08
CA LYS A 135 -0.71 -2.76 -15.20
C LYS A 135 -0.39 -4.22 -15.54
N ARG A 136 0.90 -4.58 -15.59
CA ARG A 136 1.34 -5.96 -15.85
C ARG A 136 0.82 -6.90 -14.76
N VAL A 137 1.04 -6.56 -13.49
CA VAL A 137 0.64 -7.40 -12.35
C VAL A 137 -0.88 -7.54 -12.26
N CYS A 138 -1.63 -6.45 -12.37
CA CYS A 138 -3.09 -6.49 -12.35
C CYS A 138 -3.66 -7.33 -13.49
N THR A 139 -3.08 -7.24 -14.70
CA THR A 139 -3.50 -8.07 -15.84
C THR A 139 -3.27 -9.56 -15.56
N GLU A 140 -2.12 -9.93 -15.01
CA GLU A 140 -1.82 -11.31 -14.64
C GLU A 140 -2.79 -11.81 -13.56
N LEU A 141 -2.98 -11.03 -12.50
CA LEU A 141 -3.83 -11.41 -11.37
C LEU A 141 -5.31 -11.42 -11.71
N PHE A 142 -5.75 -10.63 -12.69
CA PHE A 142 -7.13 -10.65 -13.18
C PHE A 142 -7.53 -12.04 -13.69
N SER A 143 -6.63 -12.70 -14.44
CA SER A 143 -6.84 -14.08 -14.90
C SER A 143 -6.98 -15.11 -13.76
N LYS A 144 -6.61 -14.73 -12.54
CA LYS A 144 -6.72 -15.55 -11.32
C LYS A 144 -7.96 -15.20 -10.48
N GLY A 145 -8.92 -14.44 -11.04
CA GLY A 145 -10.20 -14.11 -10.41
C GLY A 145 -10.18 -12.87 -9.50
N ASN A 146 -9.16 -12.02 -9.62
CA ASN A 146 -9.06 -10.74 -8.89
C ASN A 146 -9.68 -9.60 -9.72
N GLN A 147 -10.29 -8.62 -9.04
CA GLN A 147 -10.84 -7.40 -9.64
C GLN A 147 -10.05 -6.18 -9.17
N PHE A 148 -9.72 -5.27 -10.09
CA PHE A 148 -8.87 -4.11 -9.81
C PHE A 148 -9.54 -2.81 -10.26
N GLU A 149 -10.03 -2.04 -9.28
CA GLU A 149 -10.49 -0.68 -9.50
C GLU A 149 -9.28 0.26 -9.38
N VAL A 150 -8.81 0.80 -10.51
CA VAL A 150 -7.64 1.68 -10.52
C VAL A 150 -8.04 3.07 -11.01
N MET A 151 -7.69 4.10 -10.23
CA MET A 151 -7.91 5.49 -10.61
C MET A 151 -6.58 6.17 -10.92
N TYR A 152 -6.45 6.65 -12.17
CA TYR A 152 -5.37 7.53 -12.58
C TYR A 152 -6.01 8.87 -12.94
N LEU A 153 -5.66 9.94 -12.22
CA LEU A 153 -6.25 11.25 -12.48
C LEU A 153 -5.96 11.77 -13.90
N ASP A 154 -4.85 11.32 -14.52
CA ASP A 154 -4.45 11.78 -15.85
C ASP A 154 -4.86 10.83 -17.01
N LYS A 155 -5.19 9.55 -16.70
CA LYS A 155 -5.45 8.51 -17.71
C LYS A 155 -6.41 7.45 -17.17
N GLY A 156 -7.72 7.75 -17.12
CA GLY A 156 -8.74 6.83 -16.63
C GLY A 156 -8.58 5.41 -17.19
N PHE A 157 -8.31 4.44 -16.32
CA PHE A 157 -8.20 3.04 -16.70
C PHE A 157 -8.87 2.19 -15.65
N VAL A 158 -10.08 1.72 -15.96
CA VAL A 158 -10.81 0.76 -15.13
C VAL A 158 -10.63 -0.62 -15.76
N LEU A 159 -9.92 -1.53 -15.08
CA LEU A 159 -10.00 -2.97 -15.35
C LEU A 159 -11.23 -3.48 -14.60
N LYS A 160 -12.37 -3.55 -15.29
CA LYS A 160 -13.55 -4.26 -14.76
C LYS A 160 -13.37 -5.76 -14.94
#